data_AF-A0A926JSA5-F1
#
_entry.id   AF-A0A926JSA5-F1
#
_cell.length_a   1.000
_cell.length_b   1.000
_cell.length_c   1.000
_cell.angle_alpha   90.00
_cell.angle_beta   90.00
_cell.angle_gamma   90.00
#
_symmetry.space_group_name_H-M   'P 1'
#
loop_
_entity.id
_entity.type
_entity.pdbx_description
1 polymer ?
#
loop_
_entity_poly.entity_id
_entity_poly.type
_entity_poly.pdbx_seq_one_letter_code
_entity_poly.pdbx_strand_id
1 'polypeptide(L)'
;MTEQEVRDKILEIFKSERSNSSADFDENHFMDFLTHPAHQKNTIKNSFRGVRKYHRFMDKLELEFGICFSLSDLDTYYSIDKLAKKVLERIKKGRGNKMILQRRNEEKEKYIFETALTIILVGLFYWEGIHWISILTTIVFGIMIYWILNSKIYNKRHIKKMNKRLMIDK
;
A
#
# COMPACT_ATOMS: atom_id res chain seq x y z
N MET A 1 17.93 -12.47 -13.96
CA MET A 1 18.04 -11.65 -12.74
C MET A 1 18.59 -12.52 -11.62
N THR A 2 19.79 -12.19 -11.12
CA THR A 2 20.43 -12.89 -10.00
C THR A 2 19.91 -12.38 -8.65
N GLU A 3 20.12 -13.12 -7.56
CA GLU A 3 19.70 -12.70 -6.20
C GLU A 3 20.36 -11.37 -5.78
N GLN A 4 21.62 -11.18 -6.15
CA GLN A 4 22.36 -9.95 -5.88
C GLN A 4 21.77 -8.75 -6.62
N GLU A 5 21.46 -8.89 -7.92
CA GLU A 5 20.79 -7.83 -8.70
C GLU A 5 19.43 -7.44 -8.10
N VAL A 6 18.66 -8.43 -7.64
CA VAL A 6 17.36 -8.18 -6.99
C VAL A 6 17.57 -7.38 -5.71
N ARG A 7 18.54 -7.80 -4.88
CA ARG A 7 18.87 -7.14 -3.62
C ARG A 7 19.28 -5.68 -3.84
N ASP A 8 20.19 -5.42 -4.77
CA ASP A 8 20.69 -4.08 -5.07
C ASP A 8 19.56 -3.18 -5.56
N LYS A 9 18.68 -3.71 -6.40
CA LYS A 9 17.52 -2.97 -6.91
C LYS A 9 16.48 -2.68 -5.81
N ILE A 10 16.23 -3.63 -4.91
CA ILE A 10 15.38 -3.40 -3.73
C ILE A 10 15.96 -2.27 -2.87
N LEU A 11 17.27 -2.26 -2.65
CA LEU A 11 17.96 -1.23 -1.88
C LEU A 11 17.89 0.15 -2.54
N GLU A 12 18.05 0.22 -3.86
CA GLU A 12 17.87 1.45 -4.64
C GLU A 12 16.45 2.01 -4.45
N ILE A 13 15.43 1.16 -4.61
CA ILE A 13 14.02 1.54 -4.43
C ILE A 13 13.76 1.96 -2.99
N PHE A 14 14.29 1.22 -2.02
CA PHE A 14 14.18 1.53 -0.60
C PHE A 14 14.74 2.92 -0.28
N LYS A 15 15.96 3.23 -0.72
CA LYS A 15 16.59 4.54 -0.53
C LYS A 15 15.77 5.66 -1.16
N SER A 16 15.18 5.43 -2.34
CA SER A 16 14.33 6.40 -3.03
C SER A 16 12.99 6.68 -2.31
N GLU A 17 12.44 5.68 -1.62
CA GLU A 17 11.14 5.79 -0.94
C GLU A 17 11.27 6.20 0.53
N ARG A 18 12.48 6.11 1.09
CA ARG A 18 12.76 6.49 2.46
C ARG A 18 12.52 7.98 2.68
N SER A 19 12.06 8.33 3.89
CA SER A 19 11.83 9.74 4.23
C SER A 19 13.14 10.53 4.40
N ASN A 20 14.23 9.85 4.77
CA ASN A 20 15.58 10.41 4.79
C ASN A 20 16.51 9.42 4.09
N SER A 21 16.93 9.70 2.86
CA SER A 21 17.70 8.77 2.02
C SER A 21 19.10 8.44 2.53
N SER A 22 19.68 9.30 3.39
CA SER A 22 21.12 9.26 3.73
C SER A 22 21.43 8.74 5.13
N ALA A 23 20.43 8.59 6.00
CA ALA A 23 20.67 8.06 7.34
C ALA A 23 20.89 6.53 7.33
N ASP A 24 21.62 6.03 8.32
CA ASP A 24 21.88 4.59 8.45
C ASP A 24 20.59 3.78 8.67
N PHE A 25 20.66 2.47 8.41
CA PHE A 25 19.58 1.52 8.72
C PHE A 25 20.15 0.14 9.01
N ASP A 26 19.38 -0.66 9.74
CA ASP A 26 19.66 -2.09 9.93
C ASP A 26 18.95 -2.90 8.84
N GLU A 27 19.71 -3.72 8.10
CA GLU A 27 19.20 -4.60 7.04
C GLU A 27 18.16 -5.62 7.52
N ASN A 28 18.21 -6.02 8.81
CA ASN A 28 17.33 -7.03 9.38
C ASN A 28 15.90 -6.53 9.56
N HIS A 29 15.70 -5.22 9.72
CA HIS A 29 14.39 -4.59 9.90
C HIS A 29 14.27 -3.28 9.12
N PHE A 30 14.89 -3.25 7.94
CA PHE A 30 15.03 -2.05 7.11
C PHE A 30 13.68 -1.38 6.76
N MET A 31 12.59 -2.16 6.72
CA MET A 31 11.24 -1.65 6.47
C MET A 31 10.82 -0.59 7.48
N ASP A 32 11.22 -0.70 8.76
CA ASP A 32 10.88 0.28 9.80
C ASP A 32 11.56 1.64 9.59
N PHE A 33 12.62 1.66 8.76
CA PHE A 33 13.34 2.87 8.39
C PHE A 33 12.73 3.60 7.20
N LEU A 34 11.63 3.12 6.60
CA LEU A 34 10.93 3.85 5.52
C LEU A 34 10.41 5.22 5.96
N THR A 35 10.11 5.38 7.26
CA THR A 35 9.64 6.63 7.87
C THR A 35 10.75 7.39 8.58
N HIS A 36 10.50 8.67 8.86
CA HIS A 36 11.31 9.46 9.77
C HIS A 36 10.41 10.13 10.83
N PRO A 37 10.66 9.93 12.13
CA PRO A 37 11.67 9.04 12.72
C PRO A 37 11.44 7.56 12.36
N ALA A 38 12.48 6.72 12.51
CA ALA A 38 12.37 5.29 12.28
C ALA A 38 11.48 4.65 13.35
N HIS A 39 10.71 3.64 12.97
CA HIS A 39 9.89 2.88 13.90
C HIS A 39 10.74 1.86 14.68
N GLN A 40 10.21 1.38 15.81
CA GLN A 40 10.78 0.22 16.49
C GLN A 40 10.63 -1.02 15.61
N LYS A 41 11.44 -2.05 15.87
CA LYS A 41 11.45 -3.29 15.09
C LYS A 41 10.06 -3.88 14.89
N ASN A 42 9.69 -4.08 13.62
CA ASN A 42 8.41 -4.64 13.16
C ASN A 42 7.19 -3.84 13.64
N THR A 43 7.28 -2.50 13.68
CA THR A 43 6.18 -1.64 14.14
C THR A 43 5.76 -0.58 13.13
N ILE A 44 6.35 -0.54 11.94
CA ILE A 44 5.93 0.42 10.89
C ILE A 44 4.43 0.34 10.56
N LYS A 45 3.80 -0.83 10.70
CA LYS A 45 2.36 -0.98 10.41
C LYS A 45 1.46 -0.48 11.54
N ASN A 46 2.02 -0.06 12.68
CA ASN A 46 1.25 0.46 13.82
C ASN A 46 0.85 1.94 13.64
N SER A 47 1.24 2.58 12.53
CA SER A 47 0.85 3.96 12.22
C SER A 47 0.29 4.10 10.81
N PHE A 48 -0.71 4.97 10.61
CA PHE A 48 -1.28 5.23 9.28
C PHE A 48 -0.22 5.69 8.27
N ARG A 49 0.75 6.51 8.72
CA ARG A 49 1.85 6.99 7.88
C ARG A 49 2.80 5.85 7.50
N GLY A 50 3.14 5.00 8.46
CA GLY A 50 4.01 3.85 8.24
C GLY A 50 3.38 2.80 7.32
N VAL A 51 2.12 2.42 7.56
CA VAL A 51 1.33 1.55 6.66
C VAL A 51 1.34 2.08 5.24
N ARG A 52 1.05 3.38 5.06
CA ARG A 52 1.07 4.00 3.72
C ARG A 52 2.45 3.94 3.06
N LYS A 53 3.53 4.21 3.80
CA LYS A 53 4.89 4.15 3.26
C LYS A 53 5.30 2.72 2.91
N TYR A 54 4.95 1.76 3.77
CA TYR A 54 5.15 0.33 3.54
C TYR A 54 4.45 -0.11 2.24
N HIS A 55 3.15 0.18 2.09
CA HIS A 55 2.43 -0.21 0.88
C HIS A 55 2.98 0.46 -0.37
N ARG A 56 3.31 1.76 -0.33
CA ARG A 56 3.94 2.43 -1.48
C ARG A 56 5.26 1.80 -1.89
N PHE A 57 6.08 1.40 -0.92
CA PHE A 57 7.32 0.69 -1.19
C PHE A 57 7.04 -0.66 -1.87
N MET A 58 6.15 -1.48 -1.31
CA MET A 58 5.77 -2.77 -1.88
C MET A 58 5.17 -2.63 -3.28
N ASP A 59 4.28 -1.65 -3.49
CA ASP A 59 3.68 -1.33 -4.78
C ASP A 59 4.72 -0.96 -5.84
N LYS A 60 5.77 -0.24 -5.44
CA LYS A 60 6.87 0.13 -6.34
C LYS A 60 7.71 -1.09 -6.71
N LEU A 61 7.91 -2.03 -5.78
CA LEU A 61 8.54 -3.32 -6.10
C LEU A 61 7.67 -4.16 -7.04
N GLU A 62 6.35 -4.23 -6.81
CA GLU A 62 5.41 -4.91 -7.71
C GLU A 62 5.53 -4.36 -9.13
N LEU A 63 5.54 -3.03 -9.25
CA LEU A 63 5.72 -2.36 -10.53
C LEU A 63 7.09 -2.63 -11.12
N GLU A 64 8.18 -2.50 -10.37
CA GLU A 64 9.54 -2.64 -10.91
C GLU A 64 9.82 -4.05 -11.43
N PHE A 65 9.38 -5.08 -10.70
CA PHE A 65 9.67 -6.46 -11.04
C PHE A 65 8.54 -7.16 -11.81
N GLY A 66 7.40 -6.49 -12.04
CA GLY A 66 6.25 -7.11 -12.69
C GLY A 66 5.70 -8.30 -11.89
N ILE A 67 5.60 -8.14 -10.56
CA ILE A 67 5.11 -9.19 -9.66
C ILE A 67 3.91 -8.71 -8.86
N CYS A 68 3.14 -9.64 -8.30
CA CYS A 68 2.06 -9.31 -7.37
C CYS A 68 2.28 -10.04 -6.05
N PHE A 69 2.34 -9.31 -4.94
CA PHE A 69 2.36 -9.88 -3.60
C PHE A 69 0.96 -10.33 -3.19
N SER A 70 0.84 -11.42 -2.43
CA SER A 70 -0.44 -11.75 -1.79
C SER A 70 -0.66 -10.91 -0.53
N LEU A 71 -1.90 -10.89 -0.01
CA LEU A 71 -2.19 -10.24 1.28
C LEU A 71 -1.30 -10.79 2.40
N SER A 72 -1.10 -12.11 2.44
CA SER A 72 -0.19 -12.76 3.39
C SER A 72 1.26 -12.28 3.28
N ASP A 73 1.72 -11.94 2.07
CA ASP A 73 3.07 -11.40 1.88
C ASP A 73 3.12 -9.97 2.45
N LEU A 74 2.08 -9.16 2.20
CA LEU A 74 1.96 -7.80 2.72
C LEU A 74 1.79 -7.73 4.24
N ASP A 75 1.37 -8.81 4.91
CA ASP A 75 1.28 -8.89 6.37
C ASP A 75 2.63 -9.23 7.03
N THR A 76 3.57 -9.78 6.27
CA THR A 76 4.87 -10.21 6.78
C THR A 76 5.86 -9.04 6.90
N TYR A 77 6.78 -9.12 7.87
CA TYR A 77 7.96 -8.25 7.96
C TYR A 77 9.18 -8.97 7.37
N TYR A 78 9.93 -8.28 6.51
CA TYR A 78 11.07 -8.87 5.81
C TYR A 78 12.37 -8.18 6.19
N SER A 79 13.43 -8.99 6.30
CA SER A 79 14.79 -8.52 6.04
C SER A 79 15.01 -8.41 4.53
N ILE A 80 16.06 -7.71 4.11
CA ILE A 80 16.39 -7.52 2.70
C ILE A 80 16.53 -8.86 1.96
N ASP A 81 17.29 -9.79 2.53
CA ASP A 81 17.53 -11.10 1.89
C ASP A 81 16.25 -11.92 1.75
N LYS A 82 15.38 -11.89 2.77
CA LYS A 82 14.10 -12.59 2.71
C LYS A 82 13.19 -11.99 1.64
N LEU A 83 13.21 -10.66 1.49
CA LEU A 83 12.44 -9.98 0.45
C LEU A 83 12.99 -10.30 -0.94
N ALA A 84 14.31 -10.29 -1.14
CA ALA A 84 14.94 -10.62 -2.42
C ALA A 84 14.58 -12.04 -2.87
N LYS A 85 14.66 -13.02 -1.97
CA LYS A 85 14.21 -14.40 -2.23
C LYS A 85 12.74 -14.46 -2.59
N LYS A 86 11.89 -13.68 -1.90
CA LYS A 86 10.46 -13.65 -2.18
C LYS A 86 10.14 -13.04 -3.55
N VAL A 87 10.83 -11.97 -3.92
CA VAL A 87 10.72 -11.35 -5.25
C VAL A 87 11.12 -12.35 -6.33
N LEU A 88 12.25 -13.05 -6.18
CA LEU A 88 12.68 -14.09 -7.11
C LEU A 88 11.67 -15.23 -7.24
N GLU A 89 11.08 -15.68 -6.13
CA GLU A 89 10.02 -16.69 -6.12
C GLU A 89 8.81 -16.21 -6.95
N ARG A 90 8.41 -14.95 -6.77
CA ARG A 90 7.26 -14.34 -7.46
C ARG A 90 7.52 -14.10 -8.94
N ILE A 91 8.74 -13.73 -9.33
CA ILE A 91 9.13 -13.58 -10.74
C ILE A 91 8.91 -14.90 -11.50
N LYS A 92 9.25 -16.03 -10.89
CA LYS A 92 9.04 -17.36 -11.50
C LYS A 92 7.56 -17.76 -11.59
N LYS A 93 6.68 -17.18 -10.78
CA LYS A 93 5.26 -17.55 -10.66
C LYS A 93 4.33 -16.64 -11.46
N GLY A 94 4.56 -16.48 -12.77
CA GLY A 94 3.77 -15.61 -13.65
C GLY A 94 2.25 -15.87 -13.61
N ARG A 95 1.81 -17.13 -13.63
CA ARG A 95 0.37 -17.48 -13.51
C ARG A 95 -0.21 -17.06 -12.15
N GLY A 96 0.56 -17.23 -11.07
CA GLY A 96 0.18 -16.81 -9.72
C GLY A 96 -0.02 -15.30 -9.62
N ASN A 97 0.87 -14.52 -10.23
CA ASN A 97 0.77 -13.06 -10.23
C ASN A 97 -0.48 -12.57 -10.97
N LYS A 98 -0.82 -13.21 -12.10
CA LYS A 98 -2.05 -12.92 -12.87
C LYS A 98 -3.31 -13.22 -12.05
N MET A 99 -3.37 -14.36 -11.37
CA MET A 99 -4.52 -14.70 -10.51
C MET A 99 -4.70 -13.71 -9.35
N ILE A 100 -3.60 -13.29 -8.71
CA ILE A 100 -3.66 -12.28 -7.63
C ILE A 100 -4.19 -10.96 -8.18
N LEU A 101 -3.72 -10.52 -9.34
CA LEU A 101 -4.19 -9.28 -9.96
C LEU A 101 -5.66 -9.36 -10.40
N GLN A 102 -6.09 -10.50 -10.95
CA GLN A 102 -7.48 -10.76 -11.29
C GLN A 102 -8.37 -10.70 -10.05
N ARG A 103 -7.98 -11.36 -8.96
CA ARG A 103 -8.72 -11.29 -7.69
C ARG A 103 -8.83 -9.87 -7.16
N ARG A 104 -7.75 -9.08 -7.21
CA ARG A 104 -7.76 -7.65 -6.83
C ARG A 104 -8.70 -6.82 -7.74
N ASN A 105 -8.84 -7.16 -9.01
CA ASN A 105 -9.81 -6.53 -9.93
C ASN A 105 -11.25 -6.96 -9.65
N GLU A 106 -11.46 -8.23 -9.30
CA GLU A 106 -12.77 -8.83 -9.02
C GLU A 106 -13.36 -8.41 -7.67
N GLU A 107 -12.51 -8.10 -6.68
CA GLU A 107 -12.86 -7.47 -5.40
C GLU A 107 -13.42 -6.03 -5.55
N LYS A 108 -13.96 -5.68 -6.74
CA LYS A 108 -14.69 -4.46 -7.13
C LYS A 108 -15.04 -3.57 -5.96
N GLU A 109 -14.61 -2.32 -6.04
CA GLU A 109 -14.89 -1.23 -5.10
C GLU A 109 -16.35 -1.21 -4.66
N LYS A 110 -16.66 -1.97 -3.60
CA LYS A 110 -17.90 -1.83 -2.89
C LYS A 110 -17.81 -0.48 -2.20
N TYR A 111 -18.53 0.50 -2.74
CA TYR A 111 -18.75 1.79 -2.08
C TYR A 111 -19.70 1.65 -0.88
N ILE A 112 -20.01 0.42 -0.46
CA ILE A 112 -20.93 0.10 0.64
C ILE A 112 -20.51 0.83 1.91
N PHE A 113 -19.21 0.91 2.19
CA PHE A 113 -18.72 1.61 3.37
C PHE A 113 -18.96 3.13 3.27
N GLU A 114 -18.66 3.74 2.12
CA GLU A 114 -18.94 5.16 1.88
C GLU A 114 -20.44 5.48 1.89
N THR A 115 -21.26 4.62 1.28
CA THR A 115 -22.71 4.75 1.28
C THR A 115 -23.25 4.65 2.71
N ALA A 116 -22.81 3.66 3.50
CA ALA A 116 -23.22 3.49 4.89
C ALA A 116 -22.81 4.70 5.75
N LEU A 117 -21.57 5.18 5.61
CA LEU A 117 -21.08 6.38 6.28
C LEU A 117 -21.91 7.62 5.93
N THR A 118 -22.28 7.78 4.65
CA THR A 118 -23.09 8.91 4.20
C THR A 118 -24.50 8.85 4.76
N ILE A 119 -25.11 7.66 4.83
CA ILE A 119 -26.43 7.46 5.45
C ILE A 119 -26.38 7.81 6.94
N ILE A 120 -25.33 7.40 7.66
CA ILE A 120 -25.15 7.75 9.08
C ILE A 120 -25.06 9.26 9.26
N LEU A 121 -24.29 9.95 8.42
CA LEU A 121 -24.18 11.41 8.49
C LEU A 121 -25.54 12.09 8.27
N VAL A 122 -26.31 11.66 7.26
CA VAL A 122 -27.65 12.20 7.00
C VAL A 122 -28.59 11.94 8.17
N GLY A 123 -28.54 10.75 8.78
CA GLY A 123 -29.31 10.41 9.97
C GLY A 123 -28.98 11.29 11.18
N LEU A 124 -27.71 11.59 11.41
CA LEU A 124 -27.28 12.52 12.47
C LEU A 124 -27.83 13.93 12.24
N PHE A 125 -27.79 14.42 10.99
CA PHE A 125 -28.38 15.71 10.64
C PHE A 125 -29.90 15.75 10.84
N TYR A 126 -30.59 14.66 10.54
CA TYR A 126 -32.03 14.55 10.74
C TYR A 126 -32.39 14.55 12.24
N TRP A 127 -31.57 13.93 13.09
CA TRP A 127 -31.82 13.81 14.53
C TRP A 127 -31.43 15.07 15.33
N GLU A 128 -30.24 15.62 15.10
CA GLU A 128 -29.71 16.76 15.87
C GLU A 128 -30.02 18.13 15.27
N GLY A 129 -30.42 18.19 13.99
CA GLY A 129 -30.57 19.44 13.27
C GLY A 129 -29.22 20.08 12.87
N ILE A 130 -29.27 21.33 12.43
CA ILE A 130 -28.09 22.08 11.94
C ILE A 130 -27.58 22.99 13.05
N HIS A 131 -26.48 22.57 13.69
CA HIS A 131 -25.74 23.36 14.66
C HIS A 131 -24.25 23.37 14.33
N TRP A 132 -23.46 24.14 15.10
CA TRP A 132 -22.02 24.26 14.90
C TRP A 132 -21.30 22.90 14.98
N ILE A 133 -21.80 21.98 15.81
CA ILE A 133 -21.33 20.59 15.89
C ILE A 133 -21.53 19.88 14.55
N SER A 134 -22.70 19.99 13.93
CA SER A 134 -23.01 19.37 12.63
C SER A 134 -22.10 19.88 11.51
N ILE A 135 -21.75 21.17 11.53
CA ILE A 135 -20.77 21.77 10.60
C ILE A 135 -19.38 21.15 10.81
N LEU A 136 -18.91 21.07 12.06
CA LEU A 136 -17.61 20.49 12.39
C LEU A 136 -17.54 19.00 12.02
N THR A 137 -18.60 18.24 12.30
CA THR A 137 -18.75 16.83 11.93
C THR A 137 -18.67 16.65 10.41
N THR A 138 -19.27 17.55 9.63
CA THR A 138 -19.22 17.48 8.17
C THR A 138 -17.82 17.70 7.61
N ILE A 139 -17.06 18.64 8.20
CA ILE A 139 -15.67 18.88 7.80
C ILE A 139 -14.82 17.65 8.06
N VAL A 140 -14.92 17.06 9.26
CA VAL A 140 -14.18 15.83 9.62
C VAL A 140 -14.58 14.67 8.71
N PHE A 141 -15.87 14.53 8.41
CA PHE A 141 -16.38 13.53 7.49
C PHE A 141 -15.83 13.70 6.07
N GLY A 142 -15.83 14.93 5.56
CA GLY A 142 -15.27 15.26 4.24
C GLY A 142 -13.79 14.89 4.14
N ILE A 143 -13.00 15.15 5.18
CA ILE A 143 -11.59 14.74 5.26
C ILE A 143 -11.46 13.21 5.21
N MET A 144 -12.28 12.47 5.96
CA MET A 144 -12.27 11.01 5.95
C MET A 144 -12.61 10.44 4.58
N ILE A 145 -13.70 10.90 3.96
CA ILE A 145 -14.11 10.46 2.63
C ILE A 145 -13.04 10.78 1.59
N TYR A 146 -12.47 11.99 1.62
CA TYR A 146 -11.37 12.38 0.75
C TYR A 146 -10.18 11.41 0.87
N TRP A 147 -9.81 11.04 2.09
CA TRP A 147 -8.70 10.13 2.35
C TRP A 147 -8.97 8.72 1.79
N ILE A 148 -10.19 8.20 1.98
CA ILE A 148 -10.63 6.89 1.46
C ILE A 148 -10.62 6.89 -0.08
N LEU A 149 -11.26 7.89 -0.70
CA LEU A 149 -11.34 8.00 -2.15
C LEU A 149 -9.96 8.18 -2.78
N ASN A 150 -9.10 9.01 -2.19
CA ASN A 150 -7.74 9.22 -2.68
C ASN A 150 -6.91 7.91 -2.62
N SER A 151 -7.09 7.11 -1.55
CA SER A 151 -6.47 5.79 -1.44
C SER A 151 -6.96 4.83 -2.53
N LYS A 152 -8.28 4.77 -2.78
CA LYS A 152 -8.88 3.97 -3.86
C LYS A 152 -8.36 4.38 -5.25
N ILE A 153 -8.32 5.68 -5.53
CA ILE A 153 -7.80 6.22 -6.79
C ILE A 153 -6.34 5.80 -7.00
N TYR A 154 -5.51 5.89 -5.97
CA TYR A 154 -4.12 5.46 -6.04
C TYR A 154 -4.01 3.97 -6.36
N ASN A 155 -4.76 3.10 -5.65
CA ASN A 155 -4.76 1.67 -5.89
C ASN A 155 -5.22 1.33 -7.33
N LYS A 156 -6.27 1.98 -7.82
CA LYS A 156 -6.76 1.81 -9.20
C LYS A 156 -5.72 2.20 -10.24
N ARG A 157 -4.95 3.28 -9.99
CA ARG A 157 -3.82 3.68 -10.87
C ARG A 157 -2.71 2.64 -10.84
N HIS A 158 -2.39 2.10 -9.68
CA HIS A 158 -1.38 1.05 -9.52
C HIS A 158 -1.79 -0.23 -10.27
N ILE A 159 -2.99 -0.74 -10.02
CA ILE A 159 -3.56 -1.90 -10.70
C ILE A 159 -3.59 -1.70 -12.22
N LYS A 160 -3.97 -0.51 -12.71
CA LYS A 160 -3.93 -0.19 -14.14
C LYS A 160 -2.51 -0.29 -14.71
N LYS A 161 -1.49 0.19 -13.98
CA LYS A 161 -0.08 0.06 -14.39
C LYS A 161 0.38 -1.39 -14.36
N MET A 162 0.00 -2.16 -13.34
CA MET A 162 0.30 -3.59 -13.24
C MET A 162 -0.32 -4.40 -14.36
N ASN A 163 -1.59 -4.16 -14.70
CA ASN A 163 -2.26 -4.81 -15.83
C ASN A 163 -1.52 -4.53 -17.13
N LYS A 164 -1.10 -3.27 -17.38
CA LYS A 164 -0.29 -2.94 -18.56
C LYS A 164 1.02 -3.72 -18.57
N ARG A 165 1.76 -3.73 -17.47
CA ARG A 165 3.07 -4.41 -17.41
C ARG A 165 2.95 -5.92 -17.62
N LEU A 166 1.99 -6.58 -16.96
CA LEU A 166 1.78 -8.03 -17.07
C LEU A 166 1.09 -8.48 -18.37
N MET A 167 0.46 -7.57 -19.11
CA MET A 167 -0.14 -7.84 -20.42
C MET A 167 0.82 -7.56 -21.59
N ILE A 168 1.86 -6.74 -21.38
CA ILE A 168 2.92 -6.48 -22.38
C ILE A 168 3.89 -7.66 -22.50
N ASP A 169 4.09 -8.46 -21.45
CA ASP A 169 4.90 -9.69 -21.50
C ASP A 169 4.17 -10.89 -22.18
N LYS A 170 3.37 -10.62 -23.22
CA LYS A 170 2.74 -11.62 -24.11
C LYS A 170 3.36 -11.53 -25.50
#